data_AF-J2HC81-F1
#
_entry.id   AF-J2HC81-F1
#
_cell.length_a   1.000
_cell.length_b   1.000
_cell.length_c   1.000
_cell.angle_alpha   90.00
_cell.angle_beta   90.00
_cell.angle_gamma   90.00
#
_symmetry.space_group_name_H-M   'P 1'
#
loop_
_entity.id
_entity.type
_entity.pdbx_description
1 polymer ?
#
loop_
_entity_poly.entity_id
_entity_poly.type
_entity_poly.pdbx_seq_one_letter_code
_entity_poly.pdbx_strand_id
1 'polypeptide(L)'
;MTQTDIPTWCLNFQLKLMAALDAAWKSIETNNDPAEIRRARDKAKAIGDLAAMARKVALITPRDRAKPPAPTMTDAVAAHLHATQGVADLSAMLMDTRRAVAPEPAPAAQVEHARRALDKLKGGRRGRL
;
A
#
# COMPACT_ATOMS: atom_id res chain seq x y z
N MET A 1 4.27 -5.81 -11.93
CA MET A 1 3.58 -7.07 -11.57
C MET A 1 3.88 -7.36 -10.11
N THR A 2 2.90 -7.28 -9.22
CA THR A 2 3.09 -7.62 -7.81
C THR A 2 3.09 -9.14 -7.66
N GLN A 3 4.24 -9.72 -7.32
CA GLN A 3 4.37 -11.15 -7.04
C GLN A 3 3.47 -11.49 -5.84
N THR A 4 2.40 -12.23 -6.12
CA THR A 4 1.45 -12.66 -5.10
C THR A 4 1.96 -13.98 -4.55
N ASP A 5 2.46 -13.98 -3.33
CA ASP A 5 2.95 -15.20 -2.69
C ASP A 5 1.75 -16.12 -2.44
N ILE A 6 1.71 -17.26 -3.15
CA ILE A 6 0.62 -18.24 -3.01
C ILE A 6 0.99 -19.15 -1.84
N PRO A 7 0.13 -19.26 -0.80
CA PRO A 7 0.42 -20.15 0.32
C PRO A 7 0.71 -21.58 -0.16
N THR A 8 1.75 -22.22 0.36
CA THR A 8 2.16 -23.59 -0.02
C THR A 8 1.01 -24.60 0.08
N TRP A 9 0.09 -24.41 1.05
CA TRP A 9 -1.10 -25.26 1.17
C TRP A 9 -2.07 -25.13 -0.01
N CYS A 10 -2.21 -23.93 -0.59
CA CYS A 10 -3.06 -23.72 -1.78
C CYS A 10 -2.50 -24.48 -2.97
N LEU A 11 -1.17 -24.46 -3.16
CA LEU A 11 -0.49 -25.20 -4.22
C LEU A 11 -0.68 -26.71 -4.04
N ASN A 12 -0.42 -27.24 -2.84
CA ASN A 12 -0.61 -28.67 -2.54
C ASN A 12 -2.06 -29.11 -2.73
N PHE A 13 -3.02 -28.26 -2.38
CA PHE A 13 -4.43 -28.52 -2.59
C PHE A 13 -4.79 -28.54 -4.08
N GLN A 14 -4.30 -27.58 -4.87
CA GLN A 14 -4.50 -27.55 -6.32
C GLN A 14 -3.96 -28.82 -7.00
N LEU A 15 -2.78 -29.30 -6.62
CA LEU A 15 -2.21 -30.55 -7.14
C LEU A 15 -3.12 -31.75 -6.85
N LYS A 16 -3.70 -31.84 -5.64
CA LYS A 16 -4.63 -32.90 -5.28
C LYS A 16 -5.93 -32.83 -6.11
N LEU A 17 -6.47 -31.64 -6.34
CA LEU A 17 -7.67 -31.47 -7.15
C LEU A 17 -7.43 -31.90 -8.60
N MET A 18 -6.30 -31.50 -9.18
CA MET A 18 -5.93 -31.91 -10.55
C MET A 18 -5.80 -33.43 -10.64
N ALA A 19 -5.03 -34.06 -9.75
CA ALA A 19 -4.87 -35.51 -9.74
C ALA A 19 -6.22 -36.26 -9.58
N ALA A 20 -7.15 -35.69 -8.81
CA ALA A 20 -8.48 -36.26 -8.63
C ALA A 20 -9.36 -36.14 -9.89
N LEU A 21 -9.24 -35.04 -10.65
CA LEU A 21 -9.91 -34.87 -11.94
C LEU A 21 -9.33 -35.82 -12.99
N ASP A 22 -8.00 -35.97 -13.04
CA ASP A 22 -7.35 -36.91 -13.95
C ASP A 22 -7.80 -38.35 -13.67
N ALA A 23 -7.90 -38.73 -12.39
CA ALA A 23 -8.43 -40.03 -12.00
C ALA A 23 -9.91 -40.22 -12.39
N ALA A 24 -10.73 -39.17 -12.26
CA ALA A 24 -12.14 -39.22 -12.69
C ALA A 24 -12.25 -39.34 -14.22
N TRP A 25 -11.44 -38.59 -14.96
CA TRP A 25 -11.37 -38.67 -16.42
C TRP A 25 -10.97 -40.06 -16.89
N LYS A 26 -9.89 -40.62 -16.32
CA LYS A 26 -9.44 -41.98 -16.61
C LYS A 26 -10.52 -43.02 -16.34
N SER A 27 -11.28 -42.86 -15.25
CA SER A 27 -12.40 -43.76 -14.93
C SER A 27 -13.53 -43.70 -15.97
N ILE A 28 -13.75 -42.56 -16.62
CA ILE A 28 -14.77 -42.40 -17.67
C ILE A 28 -14.27 -43.04 -18.98
N GLU A 29 -12.98 -42.93 -19.29
CA GLU A 29 -12.40 -43.53 -20.50
C GLU A 29 -12.34 -45.06 -20.44
N THR A 30 -12.04 -45.62 -19.26
CA THR A 30 -11.80 -47.07 -19.13
C THR A 30 -13.07 -47.88 -18.85
N ASN A 31 -14.14 -47.28 -18.32
CA ASN A 31 -15.36 -47.99 -17.94
C ASN A 31 -16.51 -47.68 -18.91
N ASN A 32 -17.21 -48.74 -19.34
CA ASN A 32 -18.41 -48.64 -20.17
C ASN A 32 -19.72 -48.77 -19.36
N ASP A 33 -19.63 -48.98 -18.04
CA ASP A 33 -20.82 -49.02 -17.17
C ASP A 33 -21.37 -47.59 -16.96
N PRO A 34 -22.62 -47.30 -17.36
CA PRO A 34 -23.23 -45.99 -17.14
C PRO A 34 -23.30 -45.59 -15.66
N ALA A 35 -23.37 -46.54 -14.72
CA ALA A 35 -23.37 -46.22 -13.29
C ALA A 35 -22.01 -45.71 -12.81
N GLU A 36 -20.91 -46.33 -13.24
CA GLU A 36 -19.54 -45.86 -12.94
C GLU A 36 -19.25 -44.49 -13.58
N ILE A 37 -19.70 -44.27 -14.81
CA ILE A 37 -19.55 -42.97 -15.47
C ILE A 37 -20.28 -41.86 -14.68
N ARG A 38 -21.48 -42.15 -14.15
CA ARG A 38 -22.21 -41.21 -13.29
C ARG A 38 -21.45 -40.93 -11.99
N ARG A 39 -20.98 -41.98 -11.31
CA ARG A 39 -20.16 -41.84 -10.09
C ARG A 39 -18.91 -40.98 -10.32
N ALA A 40 -18.21 -41.17 -11.44
CA ALA A 40 -17.04 -40.39 -11.79
C ALA A 40 -17.37 -38.91 -12.04
N ARG A 41 -18.51 -38.63 -12.71
CA ARG A 41 -19.02 -37.26 -12.90
C ARG A 41 -19.45 -36.60 -11.60
N ASP A 42 -20.13 -37.32 -10.72
CA ASP A 42 -20.54 -36.82 -9.41
C ASP A 42 -19.31 -36.49 -8.54
N LYS A 43 -18.27 -37.33 -8.61
CA LYS A 43 -16.97 -37.05 -7.98
C LYS A 43 -16.33 -35.78 -8.55
N ALA A 44 -16.31 -35.61 -9.87
CA ALA A 44 -15.80 -34.39 -10.50
C ALA A 44 -16.56 -33.14 -10.05
N LYS A 45 -17.89 -33.23 -9.86
CA LYS A 45 -18.71 -32.14 -9.33
C LYS A 45 -18.33 -31.79 -7.88
N ALA A 46 -18.20 -32.79 -7.02
CA ALA A 46 -17.77 -32.59 -5.64
C ALA A 46 -16.37 -31.95 -5.53
N ILE A 47 -15.45 -32.30 -6.43
CA ILE A 47 -14.12 -31.66 -6.54
C ILE A 47 -14.27 -30.16 -6.86
N GLY A 48 -15.19 -29.81 -7.77
CA GLY A 48 -15.52 -28.41 -8.09
C GLY A 48 -16.06 -27.63 -6.89
N ASP A 49 -16.96 -28.23 -6.12
CA ASP A 49 -17.54 -27.61 -4.91
C ASP A 49 -16.47 -27.39 -3.82
N LEU A 50 -15.58 -28.38 -3.61
CA LEU A 50 -14.43 -28.27 -2.72
C LEU A 50 -13.48 -27.15 -3.15
N ALA A 51 -13.21 -27.02 -4.45
CA ALA A 51 -12.38 -25.94 -4.99
C ALA A 51 -13.02 -24.57 -4.73
N ALA A 52 -14.34 -24.43 -4.89
CA ALA A 52 -15.06 -23.20 -4.59
C ALA A 52 -14.96 -22.83 -3.10
N MET A 53 -15.05 -23.81 -2.19
CA MET A 53 -14.88 -23.57 -0.76
C MET A 53 -13.44 -23.17 -0.41
N ALA A 54 -12.44 -23.85 -0.99
CA ALA A 54 -11.04 -23.53 -0.77
C ALA A 54 -10.69 -22.10 -1.18
N ARG A 55 -11.30 -21.56 -2.24
CA ARG A 55 -11.16 -20.14 -2.63
C ARG A 55 -11.66 -19.21 -1.52
N LYS A 56 -12.79 -19.53 -0.88
CA LYS A 56 -13.28 -18.74 0.27
C LYS A 56 -12.29 -18.77 1.42
N VAL A 57 -11.74 -19.95 1.75
CA VAL A 57 -10.71 -20.10 2.79
C VAL A 57 -9.45 -19.29 2.46
N ALA A 58 -8.98 -19.35 1.20
CA ALA A 58 -7.81 -18.60 0.76
C ALA A 58 -8.00 -17.07 0.79
N LEU A 59 -9.26 -16.59 0.69
CA LEU A 59 -9.58 -15.16 0.82
C LEU A 59 -9.59 -14.68 2.27
N ILE A 60 -9.98 -15.53 3.22
CA ILE A 60 -10.02 -15.17 4.66
C ILE A 60 -8.71 -15.48 5.39
N THR A 61 -7.85 -16.31 4.80
CA THR A 61 -6.54 -16.61 5.37
C THR A 61 -5.70 -15.33 5.36
N PRO A 62 -5.21 -14.87 6.52
CA PRO A 62 -4.32 -13.73 6.58
C PRO A 62 -3.13 -13.99 5.65
N ARG A 63 -2.99 -13.15 4.63
CA ARG A 63 -1.76 -13.12 3.86
C ARG A 63 -0.77 -12.41 4.75
N ASP A 64 0.32 -13.09 5.12
CA ASP A 64 1.45 -12.40 5.72
C ASP A 64 1.80 -11.27 4.77
N ARG A 65 1.45 -10.04 5.18
CA ARG A 65 1.80 -8.85 4.45
C ARG A 65 3.31 -8.86 4.52
N ALA A 66 3.94 -9.29 3.43
CA ALA A 66 5.39 -9.39 3.34
C ALA A 66 5.96 -8.14 3.98
N LYS A 67 6.75 -8.33 5.04
CA LYS A 67 7.51 -7.25 5.66
C LYS A 67 8.16 -6.50 4.50
N PRO A 68 7.97 -5.17 4.36
CA PRO A 68 8.58 -4.45 3.26
C PRO A 68 10.06 -4.84 3.23
N PRO A 69 10.60 -5.19 2.05
CA PRO A 69 11.98 -5.62 1.95
C PRO A 69 12.84 -4.59 2.66
N ALA A 70 13.78 -5.06 3.48
CA ALA A 70 14.73 -4.16 4.13
C ALA A 70 15.30 -3.23 3.04
N PRO A 71 15.32 -1.91 3.26
CA PRO A 71 15.67 -0.96 2.22
C PRO A 71 17.02 -1.35 1.63
N THR A 72 17.00 -1.60 0.33
CA THR A 72 18.22 -1.92 -0.41
C THR A 72 19.12 -0.69 -0.44
N MET A 73 20.41 -0.86 -0.72
CA MET A 73 21.30 0.30 -0.91
C MET A 73 20.75 1.27 -1.96
N THR A 74 20.09 0.76 -3.01
CA THR A 74 19.42 1.57 -4.02
C THR A 74 18.25 2.40 -3.46
N ASP A 75 17.48 1.85 -2.51
CA ASP A 75 16.40 2.61 -1.85
C ASP A 75 16.97 3.71 -0.94
N ALA A 76 18.09 3.43 -0.27
CA ALA A 76 18.79 4.42 0.54
C ALA A 76 19.37 5.56 -0.31
N VAL A 77 19.92 5.23 -1.48
CA VAL A 77 20.41 6.23 -2.46
C VAL A 77 19.27 7.06 -3.04
N ALA A 78 18.14 6.43 -3.39
CA ALA A 78 16.96 7.15 -3.88
C ALA A 78 16.38 8.08 -2.81
N ALA A 79 16.28 7.61 -1.56
CA ALA A 79 15.85 8.45 -0.44
C ALA A 79 16.81 9.62 -0.19
N HIS A 80 18.11 9.39 -0.32
CA HIS A 80 19.11 10.46 -0.20
C HIS A 80 19.00 11.48 -1.34
N LEU A 81 18.79 11.04 -2.58
CA LEU A 81 18.58 11.94 -3.72
C LEU A 81 17.31 12.78 -3.55
N HIS A 82 16.22 12.18 -3.07
CA HIS A 82 15.00 12.93 -2.78
C HIS A 82 15.19 13.94 -1.64
N ALA A 83 15.98 13.59 -0.62
CA ALA A 83 16.31 14.51 0.46
C ALA A 83 17.14 15.70 -0.04
N THR A 84 18.12 15.48 -0.92
CA THR A 84 18.94 16.58 -1.49
C THR A 84 18.14 17.45 -2.45
N GLN A 85 17.23 16.86 -3.23
CA GLN A 85 16.27 17.59 -4.07
C GLN A 85 15.35 18.48 -3.23
N GLY A 86 14.78 17.96 -2.14
CA GLY A 86 13.92 18.75 -1.24
C GLY A 86 14.66 19.92 -0.58
N VAL A 87 15.95 19.76 -0.25
CA VAL A 87 16.79 20.86 0.25
C VAL A 87 17.07 21.91 -0.84
N ALA A 88 17.30 21.47 -2.07
CA ALA A 88 17.50 22.38 -3.21
C ALA A 88 16.24 23.20 -3.49
N ASP A 89 15.06 22.57 -3.49
CA ASP A 89 13.77 23.22 -3.68
C ASP A 89 13.47 24.23 -2.57
N LEU A 90 13.73 23.87 -1.31
CA LEU A 90 13.57 24.80 -0.18
C LEU A 90 14.50 26.01 -0.32
N SER A 91 15.74 25.79 -0.74
CA SER A 91 16.72 26.86 -0.95
C SER A 91 16.31 27.80 -2.09
N ALA A 92 15.75 27.25 -3.18
CA ALA A 92 15.18 28.03 -4.27
C ALA A 92 14.00 28.89 -3.81
N MET A 93 13.07 28.32 -3.02
CA MET A 93 11.96 29.08 -2.43
C MET A 93 12.45 30.20 -1.50
N LEU A 94 13.52 29.97 -0.73
CA LEU A 94 14.10 30.96 0.18
C LEU A 94 14.80 32.11 -0.57
N MET A 95 15.45 31.81 -1.69
CA MET A 95 16.05 32.82 -2.58
C MET A 95 14.98 33.64 -3.30
N ASP A 96 13.89 33.00 -3.73
CA ASP A 96 12.75 33.69 -4.33
C ASP A 96 12.07 34.62 -3.31
N THR A 97 11.90 34.15 -2.07
CA THR A 97 11.40 34.97 -0.95
C THR A 97 12.31 36.16 -0.66
N ARG A 98 13.64 35.99 -0.67
CA ARG A 98 14.59 37.10 -0.49
C ARG A 98 14.54 38.11 -1.64
N ARG A 99 14.30 37.65 -2.87
CA ARG A 99 14.15 38.52 -4.05
C ARG A 99 12.87 39.36 -3.98
N ALA A 100 11.81 38.82 -3.37
CA ALA A 100 10.58 39.56 -3.07
C ALA A 100 10.76 40.61 -1.97
N VAL A 101 11.83 40.54 -1.15
CA VAL A 101 12.19 41.53 -0.13
C VAL A 101 13.31 42.44 -0.66
N ALA A 102 13.07 43.11 -1.79
CA ALA A 102 13.75 44.38 -2.04
C ALA A 102 13.23 45.41 -1.01
N PRO A 103 14.07 46.31 -0.45
CA PRO A 103 13.62 47.27 0.55
C PRO A 103 12.82 48.38 -0.15
N GLU A 104 11.59 48.07 -0.52
CA GLU A 104 10.56 49.09 -0.70
C GLU A 104 10.34 49.75 0.68
N PRO A 105 10.33 51.09 0.77
CA PRO A 105 10.07 51.76 2.04
C PRO A 105 8.68 51.32 2.51
N ALA A 106 8.62 50.55 3.59
CA ALA A 106 7.35 50.13 4.17
C ALA A 106 6.46 51.37 4.33
N PRO A 107 5.23 51.36 3.79
CA PRO A 107 4.37 52.55 3.81
C PRO A 107 4.20 52.97 5.27
N ALA A 108 4.41 54.25 5.57
CA ALA A 108 4.50 54.78 6.94
C ALA A 108 3.37 54.32 7.88
N ALA A 109 2.19 54.02 7.32
CA ALA A 109 1.05 53.43 8.02
C ALA A 109 1.32 52.05 8.66
N GLN A 110 2.12 51.18 8.04
CA GLN A 110 2.47 49.86 8.60
C GLN A 110 3.43 50.00 9.79
N VAL A 111 4.37 50.95 9.72
CA VAL A 111 5.29 51.26 10.82
C VAL A 111 4.53 51.85 12.01
N GLU A 112 3.55 52.71 11.75
CA GLU A 112 2.64 53.27 12.76
C GLU A 112 1.80 52.17 13.44
N HIS A 113 1.26 51.21 12.67
CA HIS A 113 0.48 50.09 13.19
C HIS A 113 1.34 49.14 14.05
N ALA A 114 2.58 48.86 13.62
CA ALA A 114 3.52 48.03 14.36
C ALA A 114 3.94 48.69 15.68
N ARG A 115 4.15 50.01 15.70
CA ARG A 115 4.44 50.77 16.93
C ARG A 115 3.27 50.72 17.92
N ARG A 116 2.04 50.94 17.44
CA ARG A 116 0.82 50.84 18.28
C ARG A 116 0.59 49.43 18.82
N ALA A 117 0.93 48.40 18.04
CA ALA A 117 0.86 47.01 18.50
C ALA A 117 1.91 46.71 19.59
N LEU A 118 3.12 47.27 19.44
CA LEU A 118 4.19 47.13 20.44
C LEU A 118 3.86 47.86 21.75
N ASP A 119 3.23 49.03 21.68
CA ASP A 119 2.78 49.78 22.87
C ASP A 119 1.66 49.07 23.63
N LYS A 120 0.75 48.38 22.93
CA LYS A 120 -0.26 47.52 23.57
C LYS A 120 0.36 46.33 24.30
N LEU A 121 1.44 45.75 23.75
CA LEU A 121 2.19 44.67 24.40
C LEU A 121 3.00 45.17 25.62
N LYS A 122 3.49 46.42 25.59
CA LYS A 122 4.22 47.03 26.71
C LYS A 122 3.30 47.58 27.82
N GLY A 123 2.10 48.05 27.47
CA GLY A 123 1.13 48.65 28.41
C GLY A 123 0.37 47.65 29.28
N GLY A 124 0.46 46.35 29.01
CA GLY A 124 -0.33 45.31 29.69
C GLY A 124 0.15 44.87 31.09
N ARG A 125 1.09 45.57 31.73
CA ARG A 125 1.68 45.14 33.02
C ARG A 125 1.70 46.21 34.11
N ARG A 126 0.67 47.06 34.22
CA ARG A 126 0.39 47.88 35.42
C ARG A 126 -1.12 47.95 35.69
N GLY A 127 -1.67 46.88 36.26
CA GLY A 127 -3.09 46.84 36.62
C GLY A 127 -3.51 45.59 37.39
N ARG A 128 -2.59 44.93 38.10
CA ARG A 128 -2.92 43.92 39.10
C ARG A 128 -1.82 43.86 40.14
N LEU A 129 -1.97 44.66 41.18
CA LEU A 129 -1.69 44.36 42.59
C LEU A 129 -2.56 45.32 43.39
#